data_AF-A0A2V9B6N0-F1
#
_entry.id   AF-A0A2V9B6N0-F1
#
_cell.length_a   1.000
_cell.length_b   1.000
_cell.length_c   1.000
_cell.angle_alpha   90.00
_cell.angle_beta   90.00
_cell.angle_gamma   90.00
#
_symmetry.space_group_name_H-M   'P 1'
#
loop_
_entity.id
_entity.type
_entity.pdbx_description
1 polymer ?
#
loop_
_entity_poly.entity_id
_entity_poly.type
_entity_poly.pdbx_seq_one_letter_code
_entity_poly.pdbx_strand_id
1 'polypeptide(L)'
;ALHLPILAGMSLAILLMQLKLAGVHTLASTVHGAEAVGARFSASQSSDAAPPLFAPWEVDWCQPVALLVGNEGAGLPEELERSAEVRVRIPMASGVDRFAVTHKVDSLNAAAAAAVLFYEAARQRKLLTGSGANP
;
A
#
# COMPACT_ATOMS: atom_id res chain seq x y z
N ALA A 1 -14.62 -0.76 -14.88
CA ALA A 1 -14.75 -1.28 -13.51
C ALA A 1 -13.41 -1.92 -13.10
N LEU A 2 -12.98 -1.76 -11.85
CA LEU A 2 -11.82 -2.47 -11.32
C LEU A 2 -12.24 -3.92 -11.05
N HIS A 3 -11.64 -4.90 -11.74
CA HIS A 3 -11.89 -6.31 -11.50
C HIS A 3 -10.81 -6.84 -10.55
N LEU A 4 -11.18 -7.10 -9.30
CA LEU A 4 -10.29 -7.70 -8.31
C LEU A 4 -10.47 -9.22 -8.31
N PRO A 5 -9.42 -10.01 -8.58
CA PRO A 5 -9.51 -11.46 -8.50
C PRO A 5 -9.71 -11.90 -7.04
N ILE A 6 -10.68 -12.77 -6.81
CA ILE A 6 -10.87 -13.43 -5.52
C ILE A 6 -10.11 -14.74 -5.55
N LEU A 7 -9.15 -14.91 -4.65
CA LEU A 7 -8.41 -16.15 -4.50
C LEU A 7 -8.96 -16.93 -3.31
N ALA A 8 -9.56 -18.10 -3.54
CA ALA A 8 -10.14 -18.95 -2.52
C ALA A 8 -9.40 -20.30 -2.47
N GLY A 9 -9.26 -20.88 -1.27
CA GLY A 9 -8.74 -22.24 -1.08
C GLY A 9 -7.21 -22.39 -1.02
N MET A 10 -6.44 -21.29 -1.09
CA MET A 10 -4.98 -21.31 -0.88
C MET A 10 -4.66 -20.75 0.51
N SER A 11 -3.69 -21.37 1.21
CA SER A 11 -3.22 -20.79 2.47
C SER A 11 -2.48 -19.49 2.19
N LEU A 12 -2.68 -18.51 3.08
CA LEU A 12 -2.05 -17.20 2.95
C LEU A 12 -0.52 -17.30 2.88
N ALA A 13 0.08 -18.17 3.69
CA ALA A 13 1.52 -18.39 3.70
C ALA A 13 2.04 -18.91 2.34
N ILE A 14 1.32 -19.83 1.69
CA ILE A 14 1.68 -20.34 0.36
C ILE A 14 1.59 -19.21 -0.66
N LEU A 15 0.50 -18.42 -0.64
CA LEU A 15 0.33 -17.30 -1.55
C LEU A 15 1.46 -16.28 -1.43
N LEU A 16 1.76 -15.83 -0.21
CA LEU A 16 2.84 -14.87 0.04
C LEU A 16 4.21 -15.42 -0.40
N MET A 17 4.47 -16.71 -0.14
CA MET A 17 5.69 -17.35 -0.61
C MET A 17 5.76 -17.41 -2.14
N GLN A 18 4.65 -17.73 -2.81
CA GLN A 18 4.60 -17.75 -4.28
C GLN A 18 4.81 -16.36 -4.90
N LEU A 19 4.21 -15.33 -4.33
CA LEU A 19 4.43 -13.94 -4.75
C LEU A 19 5.91 -13.57 -4.62
N LYS A 20 6.52 -13.90 -3.48
CA LYS A 20 7.95 -13.66 -3.24
C LYS A 20 8.83 -14.41 -4.24
N LEU A 21 8.56 -15.68 -4.51
CA LEU A 21 9.29 -16.49 -5.50
C LEU A 21 9.12 -15.97 -6.92
N ALA A 22 7.97 -15.38 -7.24
CA ALA A 22 7.70 -14.74 -8.52
C ALA A 22 8.32 -13.34 -8.66
N GLY A 23 9.03 -12.84 -7.64
CA GLY A 23 9.57 -11.48 -7.62
C GLY A 23 8.49 -10.39 -7.50
N VAL A 24 7.33 -10.73 -6.93
CA VAL A 24 6.23 -9.79 -6.69
C VAL A 24 6.30 -9.30 -5.25
N HIS A 25 6.54 -8.00 -5.08
CA HIS A 25 6.62 -7.35 -3.78
C HIS A 25 5.25 -7.23 -3.13
N THR A 26 5.18 -7.44 -1.83
CA THR A 26 3.92 -7.36 -1.07
C THR A 26 3.80 -6.04 -0.30
N LEU A 27 2.71 -5.32 -0.53
CA LEU A 27 2.36 -4.07 0.17
C LEU A 27 1.08 -4.25 0.97
N ALA A 28 1.09 -3.94 2.26
CA ALA A 28 -0.11 -3.88 3.09
C ALA A 28 -0.64 -2.44 3.20
N SER A 29 -1.87 -2.20 2.77
CA SER A 29 -2.57 -0.94 3.07
C SER A 29 -2.97 -0.92 4.54
N THR A 30 -2.54 0.09 5.29
CA THR A 30 -2.86 0.23 6.72
C THR A 30 -3.45 1.59 7.05
N VAL A 31 -4.30 1.60 8.07
CA VAL A 31 -4.83 2.82 8.72
C VAL A 31 -4.12 3.09 10.05
N HIS A 32 -3.25 2.17 10.49
CA HIS A 32 -2.57 2.20 11.78
C HIS A 32 -1.08 2.52 11.62
N GLY A 33 -0.50 3.24 12.59
CA GLY A 33 0.92 3.57 12.63
C GLY A 33 1.23 5.04 12.32
N ALA A 34 2.25 5.57 13.01
CA ALA A 34 2.83 6.89 12.76
C ALA A 34 3.78 6.80 11.56
N GLU A 35 3.75 7.83 10.70
CA GLU A 35 4.56 7.91 9.47
C GLU A 35 6.05 7.71 9.77
N ALA A 36 6.72 6.83 9.02
CA ALA A 36 8.18 6.82 9.00
C ALA A 36 8.64 7.82 7.95
N VAL A 37 9.27 8.90 8.40
CA VAL A 37 9.79 9.95 7.51
C VAL A 37 11.04 9.43 6.79
N GLY A 38 10.95 9.27 5.46
CA GLY A 38 12.09 9.42 4.56
C GLY A 38 13.07 8.25 4.46
N ALA A 39 12.61 7.06 4.09
CA ALA A 39 13.51 6.03 3.55
C ALA A 39 13.06 5.60 2.15
N ARG A 40 13.90 5.84 1.14
CA ARG A 40 13.71 5.21 -0.17
C ARG A 40 14.02 3.73 -0.05
N PHE A 41 13.15 2.90 -0.61
CA PHE A 41 13.23 1.45 -0.54
C PHE A 41 14.61 0.92 -0.96
N SER A 42 15.26 0.17 -0.06
CA SER A 42 16.35 -0.74 -0.37
C SER A 42 16.06 -2.04 0.38
N ALA A 43 15.99 -3.14 -0.35
CA ALA A 43 15.53 -4.44 0.12
C ALA A 43 16.50 -5.03 1.16
N SER A 44 16.22 -4.82 2.45
CA SER A 44 16.81 -5.59 3.56
C SER A 44 16.21 -5.13 4.89
N GLN A 45 15.29 -5.89 5.49
CA GLN A 45 14.96 -5.74 6.91
C GLN A 45 14.77 -7.09 7.62
N SER A 46 15.21 -7.12 8.89
CA SER A 46 15.22 -8.24 9.82
C SER A 46 13.83 -8.56 10.41
N SER A 47 13.62 -9.82 10.79
CA SER A 47 12.32 -10.47 11.01
C SER A 47 11.48 -10.04 12.23
N ASP A 48 11.94 -9.14 13.10
CA ASP A 48 11.27 -8.85 14.39
C ASP A 48 10.67 -7.43 14.50
N ALA A 49 10.99 -6.54 13.55
CA ALA A 49 10.41 -5.20 13.49
C ALA A 49 9.17 -5.17 12.58
N ALA A 50 8.19 -4.33 12.91
CA ALA A 50 7.06 -4.09 12.02
C ALA A 50 7.56 -3.58 10.66
N PRO A 51 6.96 -3.99 9.52
CA PRO A 51 7.40 -3.56 8.21
C PRO A 51 7.41 -2.02 8.11
N PRO A 52 8.33 -1.42 7.34
CA PRO A 52 8.41 0.03 7.18
C PRO A 52 7.10 0.59 6.64
N LEU A 53 6.75 1.81 7.07
CA LEU A 53 5.55 2.50 6.66
C LEU A 53 5.90 3.66 5.72
N PHE A 54 5.31 3.68 4.53
CA PHE A 54 5.54 4.72 3.52
C PHE A 54 4.25 5.41 3.10
N ALA A 55 4.38 6.67 2.68
CA ALA A 55 3.35 7.34 1.90
C ALA A 55 3.33 6.78 0.45
N PRO A 56 2.21 6.91 -0.29
CA PRO A 56 2.07 6.31 -1.62
C PRO A 56 3.15 6.76 -2.61
N TRP A 57 3.60 8.00 -2.53
CA TRP A 57 4.62 8.57 -3.41
C TRP A 57 6.07 8.17 -3.05
N GLU A 58 6.29 7.54 -1.90
CA GLU A 58 7.61 7.07 -1.46
C GLU A 58 7.89 5.62 -1.88
N VAL A 59 6.85 4.88 -2.26
CA VAL A 59 6.93 3.51 -2.76
C VAL A 59 7.31 3.51 -4.25
N ASP A 60 8.18 2.59 -4.65
CA ASP A 60 8.46 2.30 -6.07
C ASP A 60 7.39 1.35 -6.64
N TRP A 61 6.40 1.92 -7.34
CA TRP A 61 5.33 1.15 -7.96
C TRP A 61 5.68 0.59 -9.34
N CYS A 62 6.89 0.83 -9.82
CA CYS A 62 7.36 0.35 -11.11
C CYS A 62 7.77 -1.13 -11.07
N GLN A 63 7.97 -1.68 -9.88
CA GLN A 63 8.17 -3.10 -9.67
C GLN A 63 6.83 -3.88 -9.71
N PRO A 64 6.87 -5.21 -9.96
CA PRO A 64 5.73 -6.08 -9.73
C PRO A 64 5.31 -6.04 -8.26
N VAL A 65 4.05 -5.68 -8.01
CA VAL A 65 3.53 -5.43 -6.66
C VAL A 65 2.17 -6.10 -6.50
N ALA A 66 2.00 -6.80 -5.39
CA ALA A 66 0.72 -7.27 -4.86
C ALA A 66 0.29 -6.35 -3.71
N LEU A 67 -0.79 -5.60 -3.93
CA LEU A 67 -1.39 -4.73 -2.93
C LEU A 67 -2.45 -5.50 -2.12
N LEU A 68 -2.23 -5.63 -0.82
CA LEU A 68 -3.15 -6.21 0.15
C LEU A 68 -4.03 -5.09 0.70
N VAL A 69 -5.35 -5.23 0.55
CA VAL A 69 -6.33 -4.24 1.00
C VAL A 69 -7.25 -4.90 2.02
N GLY A 70 -7.31 -4.29 3.19
CA GLY A 70 -8.14 -4.74 4.31
C GLY A 70 -9.59 -4.30 4.19
N ASN A 71 -10.43 -4.84 5.07
CA ASN A 71 -11.82 -4.42 5.17
C ASN A 71 -11.93 -3.00 5.74
N GLU A 72 -12.97 -2.26 5.36
CA GLU A 72 -13.18 -0.83 5.65
C GLU A 72 -13.18 -0.48 7.15
N GLY A 73 -13.66 -1.40 7.98
CA GLY A 73 -13.70 -1.22 9.44
C GLY A 73 -12.53 -1.89 10.18
N ALA A 74 -12.23 -3.15 9.85
CA ALA A 74 -11.26 -3.96 10.58
C ALA A 74 -9.82 -3.85 10.04
N GLY A 75 -9.62 -3.25 8.86
CA GLY A 75 -8.34 -3.23 8.19
C GLY A 75 -7.90 -4.63 7.74
N LEU A 76 -6.58 -4.80 7.59
CA LEU A 76 -5.96 -6.11 7.36
C LEU A 76 -5.74 -6.79 8.73
N PRO A 77 -5.81 -8.13 8.80
CA PRO A 77 -5.34 -8.85 9.97
C PRO A 77 -3.88 -8.51 10.28
N GLU A 78 -3.53 -8.35 11.57
CA GLU A 78 -2.18 -7.95 11.99
C GLU A 78 -1.09 -8.88 11.41
N GLU A 79 -1.34 -10.19 11.38
CA GLU A 79 -0.44 -11.19 10.79
C GLU A 79 -0.17 -10.91 9.29
N LEU A 80 -1.19 -10.44 8.56
CA LEU A 80 -1.07 -10.10 7.16
C LEU A 80 -0.35 -8.75 6.95
N GLU A 81 -0.62 -7.76 7.82
CA GLU A 81 0.16 -6.51 7.81
C GLU A 81 1.64 -6.73 8.13
N ARG A 82 1.95 -7.64 9.05
CA ARG A 82 3.34 -7.94 9.47
C ARG A 82 4.09 -8.84 8.51
N SER A 83 3.38 -9.64 7.71
CA SER A 83 4.00 -10.51 6.70
C SER A 83 4.25 -9.80 5.36
N ALA A 84 3.66 -8.62 5.15
CA ALA A 84 3.98 -7.78 4.01
C ALA A 84 5.41 -7.22 4.11
N GLU A 85 6.07 -7.01 2.97
CA GLU A 85 7.40 -6.42 2.95
C GLU A 85 7.38 -4.96 3.40
N VAL A 86 6.28 -4.26 3.12
CA VAL A 86 6.12 -2.84 3.36
C VAL A 86 4.66 -2.54 3.68
N ARG A 87 4.42 -1.54 4.52
CA ARG A 87 3.10 -0.95 4.74
C ARG A 87 2.99 0.38 4.01
N VAL A 88 1.81 0.64 3.44
CA VAL A 88 1.49 1.91 2.80
C VAL A 88 0.28 2.55 3.49
N ARG A 89 0.36 3.85 3.75
CA ARG A 89 -0.73 4.64 4.34
C ARG A 89 -0.96 5.87 3.49
N ILE A 90 -2.21 6.13 3.12
CA ILE A 90 -2.62 7.38 2.49
C ILE A 90 -2.69 8.45 3.59
N PRO A 91 -1.91 9.53 3.51
CA PRO A 91 -1.99 10.61 4.49
C PRO A 91 -3.35 11.30 4.39
N MET A 92 -4.06 11.41 5.51
CA MET A 92 -5.36 12.05 5.61
C MET A 92 -5.17 13.47 6.14
N ALA A 93 -5.76 14.47 5.49
CA ALA A 93 -5.75 15.83 5.99
C ALA A 93 -6.49 15.88 7.33
N SER A 94 -5.80 16.28 8.42
CA SER A 94 -6.46 16.58 9.68
C SER A 94 -7.02 18.00 9.62
N GLY A 95 -8.34 18.12 9.46
CA GLY A 95 -9.00 19.42 9.55
C GLY A 95 -9.05 19.90 10.99
N VAL A 96 -8.19 20.84 11.38
CA VAL A 96 -8.38 21.67 12.57
C VAL A 96 -8.95 23.01 12.10
N ASP A 97 -10.21 23.02 11.72
CA ASP A 97 -10.90 24.29 11.50
C ASP A 97 -11.49 24.76 12.82
N ARG A 98 -11.08 25.95 13.28
CA ARG A 98 -11.42 26.51 14.61
C ARG A 98 -12.89 26.90 14.76
N PHE A 99 -13.69 26.71 13.71
CA PHE A 99 -15.09 27.12 13.65
C PHE A 99 -16.07 26.04 13.16
N ALA A 100 -15.58 24.85 12.79
CA ALA A 100 -16.42 23.78 12.30
C ALA A 100 -16.25 22.54 13.18
N VAL A 101 -17.38 21.92 13.55
CA VAL A 101 -17.41 20.51 13.94
C VAL A 101 -17.04 19.70 12.69
N THR A 102 -15.77 19.66 12.34
CA THR A 102 -15.27 18.88 11.23
C THR A 102 -15.13 17.45 11.72
N HIS A 103 -15.97 16.56 11.22
CA HIS A 103 -15.78 15.13 11.42
C HIS A 103 -14.37 14.75 10.92
N LYS A 104 -13.54 14.27 11.85
CA LYS A 104 -12.20 13.77 11.54
C LYS A 104 -12.35 12.51 10.70
N VAL A 105 -12.03 12.61 9.41
CA VAL A 105 -12.02 11.44 8.52
C VAL A 105 -10.63 10.80 8.63
N ASP A 106 -10.57 9.70 9.39
CA ASP A 106 -9.30 9.02 9.69
C ASP A 106 -8.91 7.97 8.65
N SER A 107 -9.80 7.64 7.71
CA SER A 107 -9.55 6.68 6.63
C SER A 107 -10.50 6.87 5.43
N LEU A 108 -10.11 6.30 4.28
CA LEU A 108 -10.98 6.12 3.12
C LEU A 108 -11.62 4.73 3.15
N ASN A 109 -12.73 4.56 2.43
CA ASN A 109 -13.25 3.23 2.15
C ASN A 109 -12.24 2.42 1.31
N ALA A 110 -12.31 1.09 1.34
CA ALA A 110 -11.30 0.20 0.79
C ALA A 110 -11.15 0.38 -0.72
N ALA A 111 -12.27 0.56 -1.43
CA ALA A 111 -12.28 0.81 -2.87
C ALA A 111 -11.62 2.14 -3.24
N ALA A 112 -11.87 3.21 -2.49
CA ALA A 112 -11.29 4.53 -2.68
C ALA A 112 -9.80 4.53 -2.34
N ALA A 113 -9.41 3.88 -1.25
CA ALA A 113 -8.00 3.69 -0.91
C ALA A 113 -7.26 2.93 -2.03
N ALA A 114 -7.80 1.81 -2.49
CA ALA A 114 -7.23 1.04 -3.59
C ALA A 114 -7.13 1.88 -4.87
N ALA A 115 -8.17 2.66 -5.21
CA ALA A 115 -8.17 3.53 -6.38
C ALA A 115 -7.06 4.59 -6.32
N VAL A 116 -6.85 5.24 -5.18
CA VAL A 116 -5.76 6.21 -4.98
C VAL A 116 -4.40 5.56 -5.14
N LEU A 117 -4.18 4.40 -4.52
CA LEU A 117 -2.92 3.65 -4.62
C LEU A 117 -2.64 3.19 -6.05
N PHE A 118 -3.65 2.65 -6.75
CA PHE A 118 -3.49 2.27 -8.16
C PHE A 118 -3.28 3.46 -9.09
N TYR A 119 -3.87 4.61 -8.79
CA TYR A 119 -3.63 5.82 -9.56
C TYR A 119 -2.17 6.29 -9.44
N GLU A 120 -1.61 6.28 -8.23
CA GLU A 120 -0.19 6.60 -8.02
C GLU A 120 0.72 5.59 -8.72
N ALA A 121 0.40 4.30 -8.66
CA ALA A 121 1.12 3.27 -9.39
C ALA A 121 1.11 3.54 -10.91
N ALA A 122 -0.06 3.87 -11.46
CA ALA A 122 -0.21 4.23 -12.87
C ALA A 122 0.58 5.50 -13.22
N ARG A 123 0.60 6.51 -12.32
CA ARG A 123 1.35 7.75 -12.51
C ARG A 123 2.85 7.48 -12.62
N GLN A 124 3.44 6.72 -11.68
CA GLN A 124 4.87 6.40 -11.70
C GLN A 124 5.25 5.57 -12.94
N ARG A 125 4.43 4.58 -13.31
CA ARG A 125 4.66 3.74 -14.50
C ARG A 125 4.58 4.54 -15.81
N LYS A 126 3.71 5.55 -15.89
CA LYS A 126 3.65 6.46 -17.04
C LYS A 126 4.86 7.38 -17.16
N LEU A 127 5.41 7.85 -16.02
CA LEU A 127 6.62 8.66 -16.04
C LEU A 127 7.83 7.88 -16.56
N LEU A 128 7.90 6.56 -16.29
CA LEU A 128 8.90 5.69 -16.90
C LEU A 128 8.76 5.57 -18.42
N THR A 129 7.54 5.39 -18.93
CA THR A 129 7.32 5.24 -20.38
C THR A 129 7.47 6.55 -21.16
N GLY A 130 7.25 7.71 -20.53
CA GLY A 130 7.44 9.02 -21.13
C GLY A 130 8.90 9.48 -21.30
N SER A 131 9.86 8.84 -20.61
CA SER A 131 11.29 9.19 -20.70
C SER A 131 12.04 8.51 -21.86
N GLY A 132 11.37 7.65 -22.64
CA GLY A 132 11.96 6.92 -23.77
C GLY A 132 11.40 7.28 -25.16
N ALA A 133 10.50 8.25 -25.26
CA ALA A 133 9.91 8.67 -26.53
C ALA A 133 10.51 10.02 -26.98
N ASN A 134 11.63 9.95 -27.70
CA ASN A 134 12.09 11.03 -28.57
C ASN A 134 11.90 10.57 -30.03
N PRO A 135 11.18 11.31 -30.90
CA PRO A 135 11.16 11.02 -32.33
C PRO A 135 12.51 11.27 -33.00
#